data_AF-A0A6A4L2T2-F1
#
_entry.id   AF-A0A6A4L2T2-F1
#
_cell.length_a   1.000
_cell.length_b   1.000
_cell.length_c   1.000
_cell.angle_alpha   90.00
_cell.angle_beta   90.00
_cell.angle_gamma   90.00
#
_symmetry.space_group_name_H-M   'P 1'
#
loop_
_entity.id
_entity.type
_entity.pdbx_description
1 polymer ?
#
loop_
_entity_poly.entity_id
_entity_poly.type
_entity_poly.pdbx_seq_one_letter_code
_entity_poly.pdbx_strand_id
1 'polypeptide(L)'
;MEALHLWCSIISTFFTTLVLSLLLPLSSLLRRCSRSHSFSEPASTVYQGTVWHERRRPVRHSFKYTVRYALIDLDRAARPPPDHLSADHCRSIAQTDGPVFLLTIPPSVGYEQNPLSLYYCYDSEGCTVNLKKCIAEVCNSN
;
A
#
# COMPACT_ATOMS: atom_id res chain seq x y z
N MET A 1 8.36 10.60 -46.36
CA MET A 1 9.24 10.29 -45.20
C MET A 1 8.43 9.95 -43.96
N GLU A 2 7.32 10.63 -43.65
CA GLU A 2 6.53 10.39 -42.43
C GLU A 2 5.82 9.02 -42.35
N ALA A 3 5.31 8.50 -43.47
CA ALA A 3 4.61 7.20 -43.47
C ALA A 3 5.52 6.01 -43.07
N LEU A 4 6.81 6.05 -43.46
CA LEU A 4 7.78 5.03 -43.06
C LEU A 4 8.09 5.11 -41.55
N HIS A 5 8.20 6.32 -41.01
CA HIS A 5 8.38 6.52 -39.57
C HIS A 5 7.19 6.02 -38.76
N LEU A 6 5.96 6.25 -39.23
CA LEU A 6 4.75 5.76 -38.61
C LEU A 6 4.72 4.22 -38.56
N TRP A 7 5.01 3.56 -39.69
CA TRP A 7 5.06 2.09 -39.76
C TRP A 7 6.16 1.50 -38.87
N CYS A 8 7.35 2.09 -38.86
CA CYS A 8 8.42 1.67 -37.94
C CYS A 8 8.03 1.84 -36.47
N SER A 9 7.31 2.92 -36.12
CA SER A 9 6.82 3.15 -34.75
C SER A 9 5.77 2.11 -34.32
N ILE A 10 4.81 1.80 -35.20
CA ILE A 10 3.78 0.77 -34.95
C ILE A 10 4.42 -0.61 -34.75
N ILE A 11 5.37 -0.97 -35.63
CA ILE A 11 6.07 -2.25 -35.53
C ILE A 11 6.90 -2.33 -34.25
N SER A 12 7.66 -1.27 -33.94
CA SER A 12 8.47 -1.21 -32.71
C SER A 12 7.62 -1.32 -31.44
N THR A 13 6.49 -0.59 -31.37
CA THR A 13 5.57 -0.65 -30.23
C THR A 13 4.88 -2.01 -30.10
N PHE A 14 4.52 -2.64 -31.21
CA PHE A 14 3.98 -4.01 -31.20
C PHE A 14 4.98 -5.01 -30.63
N PHE A 15 6.24 -4.98 -31.08
CA PHE A 15 7.25 -5.90 -30.56
C PHE A 15 7.61 -5.63 -29.10
N THR A 16 7.73 -4.37 -28.68
CA THR A 16 8.06 -4.05 -27.27
C THR A 16 6.95 -4.47 -26.33
N THR A 17 5.68 -4.22 -26.69
CA THR A 17 4.52 -4.64 -25.89
C THR A 17 4.38 -6.16 -25.86
N LEU A 18 4.61 -6.86 -26.98
CA LEU A 18 4.64 -8.32 -27.03
C LEU A 18 5.71 -8.90 -26.09
N VAL A 19 6.94 -8.36 -26.13
CA VAL A 19 8.04 -8.79 -25.25
C VAL A 19 7.70 -8.54 -23.79
N LEU A 20 7.26 -7.34 -23.43
CA LEU A 20 6.84 -7.01 -22.06
C LEU A 20 5.71 -7.92 -21.57
N SER A 21 4.71 -8.17 -22.42
CA SER A 21 3.58 -9.05 -22.10
C SER A 21 4.00 -10.51 -21.91
N LEU A 22 5.02 -10.99 -22.62
CA LEU A 22 5.57 -12.35 -22.46
C LEU A 22 6.50 -12.47 -21.23
N LEU A 23 7.18 -11.38 -20.85
CA LEU A 23 8.04 -11.34 -19.66
C LEU A 23 7.24 -11.35 -18.35
N LEU A 24 6.04 -10.77 -18.33
CA LEU A 24 5.17 -10.76 -17.15
C LEU A 24 4.84 -12.18 -16.62
N PRO A 25 4.29 -13.12 -17.41
CA PRO A 25 3.99 -14.47 -16.93
C PRO A 25 5.28 -15.24 -16.58
N LEU A 26 6.37 -15.07 -17.33
CA LEU A 26 7.66 -15.69 -17.01
C LEU A 26 8.18 -15.25 -15.65
N SER A 27 8.16 -13.94 -15.37
CA SER A 27 8.56 -13.39 -14.07
C SER A 27 7.65 -13.86 -12.93
N SER A 28 6.35 -14.05 -13.21
CA SER A 28 5.39 -14.58 -12.24
C SER A 28 5.62 -16.06 -11.92
N LEU A 29 6.00 -16.85 -12.93
CA LEU A 29 6.33 -18.26 -12.82
C LEU A 29 7.65 -18.45 -12.06
N LEU A 30 8.66 -17.64 -12.37
CA LEU A 30 9.94 -17.63 -11.64
C LEU A 30 9.72 -17.26 -10.16
N ARG A 31 8.89 -16.24 -9.86
CA ARG A 31 8.52 -15.91 -8.46
C ARG A 31 7.76 -17.03 -7.76
N ARG A 32 6.92 -17.79 -8.46
CA ARG A 32 6.21 -18.95 -7.90
C ARG A 32 7.17 -20.08 -7.54
N CYS A 33 8.16 -20.37 -8.38
CA CYS A 33 9.13 -21.44 -8.14
C CYS A 33 10.10 -21.10 -6.99
N SER A 34 10.38 -19.81 -6.75
CA SER A 34 11.23 -19.37 -5.64
C SER A 34 10.50 -19.25 -4.29
N ARG A 35 9.19 -19.51 -4.24
CA ARG A 35 8.41 -19.42 -3.00
C ARG A 35 8.59 -20.71 -2.20
N SER A 36 9.72 -20.84 -1.53
CA SER A 36 9.91 -21.78 -0.42
C SER A 36 8.84 -21.48 0.64
N HIS A 37 7.91 -22.40 0.81
CA HIS A 37 6.77 -22.26 1.71
C HIS A 37 7.21 -22.52 3.16
N SER A 38 7.86 -21.55 3.81
CA SER A 38 7.75 -21.42 5.25
C SER A 38 6.37 -20.85 5.54
N PHE A 39 5.57 -21.52 6.38
CA PHE A 39 4.31 -20.97 6.90
C PHE A 39 4.66 -19.67 7.64
N SER A 40 4.46 -18.56 6.96
CA SER A 40 4.80 -17.22 7.41
C SER A 40 3.52 -16.43 7.26
N GLU A 41 2.97 -15.91 8.37
CA GLU A 41 1.76 -15.09 8.41
C GLU A 41 1.79 -14.04 7.28
N PRO A 42 0.67 -13.73 6.60
CA PRO A 42 0.70 -12.80 5.49
C PRO A 42 1.19 -11.42 5.94
N ALA A 43 2.12 -10.82 5.19
CA ALA A 43 2.66 -9.47 5.47
C ALA A 43 1.60 -8.36 5.34
N SER A 44 0.43 -8.68 4.80
CA SER A 44 -0.71 -7.77 4.75
C SER A 44 -2.04 -8.49 4.86
N THR A 45 -3.02 -7.84 5.48
CA THR A 45 -4.40 -8.31 5.62
C THR A 45 -5.35 -7.21 5.16
N VAL A 46 -6.37 -7.57 4.36
CA VAL A 46 -7.37 -6.62 3.86
C VAL A 46 -8.63 -6.70 4.71
N TYR A 47 -9.11 -5.55 5.15
CA TYR A 47 -10.34 -5.36 5.93
C TYR A 47 -11.37 -4.62 5.10
N GLN A 48 -12.54 -5.22 4.92
CA GLN A 48 -13.70 -4.51 4.40
C GLN A 48 -14.44 -3.86 5.57
N GLY A 49 -14.72 -2.57 5.45
CA GLY A 49 -15.36 -1.80 6.50
C GLY A 49 -16.32 -0.76 5.96
N THR A 50 -16.84 0.06 6.85
CA THR A 50 -17.69 1.17 6.48
C THR A 50 -17.32 2.41 7.30
N VAL A 51 -16.99 3.49 6.61
CA VAL A 51 -16.72 4.79 7.25
C VAL A 51 -18.03 5.55 7.37
N TRP A 52 -18.24 6.14 8.53
CA TRP A 52 -19.32 7.09 8.78
C TRP A 52 -18.69 8.44 9.10
N HIS A 53 -19.02 9.44 8.30
CA HIS A 53 -18.57 10.81 8.51
C HIS A 53 -19.76 11.65 8.96
N GLU A 54 -19.58 12.47 9.99
CA GLU A 54 -20.59 13.38 10.52
C GLU A 54 -19.98 14.75 10.82
N ARG A 55 -20.43 15.78 10.11
CA ARG A 55 -20.20 17.18 10.47
C ARG A 55 -21.36 17.64 11.35
N ARG A 56 -21.04 18.13 12.55
CA ARG A 56 -22.06 18.54 13.56
C ARG A 56 -22.45 20.02 13.51
N ARG A 57 -21.60 20.89 12.94
CA ARG A 57 -21.82 22.34 12.85
C ARG A 57 -21.24 22.96 11.56
N PRO A 58 -21.80 24.08 11.06
CA PRO A 58 -23.00 24.77 11.59
C PRO A 58 -24.30 24.02 11.28
N VAL A 59 -24.38 23.34 10.13
CA VAL A 59 -25.49 22.45 9.74
C VAL A 59 -25.02 21.00 9.82
N ARG A 60 -25.89 20.11 10.30
CA ARG A 60 -25.60 18.68 10.44
C ARG A 60 -25.62 18.00 9.08
N HIS A 61 -24.52 17.38 8.69
CA HIS A 61 -24.44 16.54 7.50
C HIS A 61 -23.70 15.25 7.86
N SER A 62 -24.27 14.11 7.44
CA SER A 62 -23.62 12.82 7.64
C SER A 62 -23.74 11.96 6.40
N PHE A 63 -22.71 11.19 6.09
CA PHE A 63 -22.71 10.22 5.01
C PHE A 63 -21.92 8.97 5.42
N LYS A 64 -22.20 7.86 4.74
CA LYS A 64 -21.64 6.55 5.04
C LYS A 64 -21.22 5.87 3.73
N TYR A 65 -20.03 5.28 3.69
CA TYR A 65 -19.51 4.65 2.48
C TYR A 65 -18.61 3.45 2.82
N THR A 66 -18.64 2.45 1.95
CA THR A 66 -17.81 1.24 2.07
C THR A 66 -16.37 1.56 1.77
N VAL A 67 -15.45 0.98 2.55
CA VAL A 67 -14.01 1.12 2.38
C VAL A 67 -13.34 -0.25 2.42
N ARG A 68 -12.13 -0.32 1.85
CA ARG A 68 -11.26 -1.49 1.95
C ARG A 68 -9.90 -1.02 2.44
N TYR A 69 -9.60 -1.32 3.69
CA TYR A 69 -8.31 -1.01 4.30
C TYR A 69 -7.37 -2.20 4.14
N ALA A 70 -6.07 -1.93 4.01
CA ALA A 70 -5.02 -2.91 4.16
C ALA A 70 -4.25 -2.60 5.45
N LEU A 71 -4.14 -3.59 6.33
CA LEU A 71 -3.15 -3.58 7.41
C LEU A 71 -1.89 -4.24 6.87
N ILE A 72 -0.79 -3.51 6.86
CA ILE A 72 0.47 -3.92 6.26
C ILE A 72 1.52 -3.90 7.37
N ASP A 73 2.20 -5.03 7.56
CA ASP A 73 3.40 -5.11 8.38
C ASP A 73 4.55 -4.48 7.59
N LEU A 74 5.01 -3.29 8.01
CA LEU A 74 6.02 -2.54 7.27
C LEU A 74 7.42 -3.18 7.37
N ASP A 75 7.66 -4.02 8.37
CA ASP A 75 8.95 -4.71 8.56
C ASP A 75 9.05 -5.97 7.68
N ARG A 76 7.90 -6.59 7.37
CA ARG A 76 7.84 -7.79 6.52
C ARG A 76 7.47 -7.49 5.08
N ALA A 77 6.98 -6.29 4.78
CA ALA A 77 6.68 -5.87 3.43
C ALA A 77 7.95 -5.76 2.59
N ALA A 78 8.04 -6.56 1.51
CA ALA A 78 9.19 -6.51 0.59
C ALA A 78 9.41 -5.13 -0.05
N ARG A 79 8.34 -4.34 -0.17
CA ARG A 79 8.39 -2.94 -0.58
C ARG A 79 7.32 -2.17 0.20
N PRO A 80 7.67 -1.07 0.89
CA PRO A 80 6.66 -0.21 1.50
C PRO A 80 5.78 0.39 0.39
N PRO A 81 4.49 0.66 0.67
CA PRO A 81 3.66 1.38 -0.28
C PRO A 81 4.30 2.73 -0.63
N PRO A 82 4.16 3.19 -1.87
CA PRO A 82 4.62 4.53 -2.25
C PRO A 82 3.93 5.59 -1.39
N ASP A 83 4.59 6.73 -1.23
CA ASP A 83 4.03 7.93 -0.58
C ASP A 83 3.56 7.72 0.88
N HIS A 84 4.18 6.76 1.57
CA HIS A 84 3.94 6.47 2.99
C HIS A 84 5.25 6.50 3.78
N LEU A 85 5.16 6.83 5.07
CA LEU A 85 6.30 6.78 5.98
C LEU A 85 6.89 5.37 6.05
N SER A 86 8.23 5.29 6.10
CA SER A 86 8.93 4.03 6.37
C SER A 86 8.77 3.61 7.84
N ALA A 87 8.98 2.33 8.13
CA ALA A 87 8.98 1.81 9.50
C ALA A 87 10.01 2.56 10.38
N ASP A 88 11.21 2.81 9.87
CA ASP A 88 12.27 3.51 10.61
C ASP A 88 11.93 4.96 10.91
N HIS A 89 11.26 5.65 9.99
CA HIS A 89 10.77 7.01 10.24
C HIS A 89 9.66 7.00 11.30
N CYS A 90 8.74 6.05 11.23
CA CYS A 90 7.71 5.89 12.26
C CYS A 90 8.33 5.62 13.64
N ARG A 91 9.36 4.77 13.72
CA ARG A 91 10.12 4.49 14.94
C ARG A 91 10.80 5.72 15.52
N SER A 92 11.41 6.55 14.68
CA SER A 92 12.07 7.78 15.15
C SER A 92 11.06 8.77 15.77
N ILE A 93 9.88 8.92 15.15
CA ILE A 93 8.79 9.78 15.65
C ILE A 93 8.16 9.18 16.92
N ALA A 94 7.95 7.86 16.92
CA ALA A 94 7.33 7.15 18.05
C ALA A 94 8.29 6.93 19.22
N GLN A 95 9.61 7.10 19.00
CA GLN A 95 10.67 6.75 19.94
C GLN A 95 10.52 5.29 20.41
N THR A 96 10.41 4.37 19.45
CA THR A 96 10.18 2.94 19.69
C THR A 96 11.10 2.09 18.83
N ASP A 97 11.34 0.84 19.25
CA ASP A 97 12.14 -0.14 18.50
C ASP A 97 11.31 -1.32 17.97
N GLY A 98 10.06 -1.45 18.41
CA GLY A 98 9.18 -2.55 18.04
C GLY A 98 8.61 -2.48 16.61
N PRO A 99 7.70 -3.41 16.27
CA PRO A 99 7.13 -3.52 14.93
C PRO A 99 6.22 -2.34 14.59
N VAL A 100 6.13 -2.03 13.29
CA VAL A 100 5.27 -0.97 12.77
C VAL A 100 4.25 -1.53 11.77
N PHE A 101 2.97 -1.26 12.03
CA PHE A 101 1.88 -1.65 11.14
C PHE A 101 1.18 -0.42 10.57
N LEU A 102 0.96 -0.44 9.26
CA LEU A 102 0.24 0.59 8.54
C LEU A 102 -1.17 0.13 8.21
N LEU A 103 -2.18 0.91 8.58
CA LEU A 103 -3.56 0.77 8.13
C LEU A 103 -3.87 1.90 7.14
N THR A 104 -4.03 1.55 5.86
CA THR A 104 -4.23 2.51 4.76
C THR A 104 -5.26 1.98 3.75
N ILE A 105 -5.84 2.86 2.92
CA ILE A 105 -6.60 2.45 1.74
C ILE A 105 -5.64 2.45 0.54
N PRO A 106 -5.28 1.28 -0.02
CA PRO A 106 -4.37 1.22 -1.15
C PRO A 106 -4.93 1.96 -2.38
N PRO A 107 -4.07 2.59 -3.20
CA PRO A 107 -4.50 3.28 -4.41
C PRO A 107 -5.21 2.31 -5.37
N SER A 108 -6.27 2.78 -6.01
CA SER A 108 -7.08 1.99 -6.94
C SER A 108 -7.24 2.73 -8.27
N VAL A 109 -6.84 2.08 -9.36
CA VAL A 109 -6.96 2.63 -10.74
C VAL A 109 -6.34 4.03 -10.87
N GLY A 110 -5.26 4.30 -10.14
CA GLY A 110 -4.56 5.60 -10.15
C GLY A 110 -5.20 6.68 -9.27
N TYR A 111 -6.28 6.38 -8.53
CA TYR A 111 -6.89 7.28 -7.56
C TYR A 111 -6.54 6.87 -6.13
N GLU A 112 -6.19 7.87 -5.32
CA GLU A 112 -5.99 7.70 -3.89
C GLU A 112 -7.11 8.42 -3.12
N GLN A 113 -8.15 7.66 -2.79
CA GLN A 113 -9.23 8.09 -1.89
C GLN A 113 -8.96 7.55 -0.49
N ASN A 114 -7.84 7.95 0.08
CA ASN A 114 -7.43 7.56 1.41
C ASN A 114 -7.58 8.76 2.37
N PRO A 115 -8.67 8.83 3.15
CA PRO A 115 -8.91 9.98 4.02
C PRO A 115 -7.94 10.03 5.22
N LEU A 116 -7.30 8.90 5.55
CA LEU A 116 -6.47 8.75 6.73
C LEU A 116 -5.62 7.47 6.67
N SER A 117 -4.30 7.62 6.77
CA SER A 117 -3.34 6.54 7.04
C SER A 117 -3.01 6.51 8.53
N LEU A 118 -3.04 5.32 9.14
CA LEU A 118 -2.68 5.13 10.55
C LEU A 118 -1.47 4.20 10.69
N TYR A 119 -0.47 4.62 11.46
CA TYR A 119 0.72 3.85 11.76
C TYR A 119 0.72 3.45 13.24
N TYR A 120 0.52 2.16 13.50
CA TYR A 120 0.60 1.58 14.83
C TYR A 120 2.05 1.21 15.14
N CYS A 121 2.66 1.95 16.07
CA CYS A 121 4.04 1.78 16.48
C CYS A 121 4.07 1.09 17.84
N TYR A 122 4.59 -0.13 17.88
CA TYR A 122 4.68 -0.92 19.10
C TYR A 122 6.05 -0.81 19.75
N ASP A 123 6.11 -1.09 21.04
CA ASP A 123 7.35 -1.29 21.79
C ASP A 123 7.73 -2.77 21.82
N SER A 124 9.03 -3.06 21.88
CA SER A 124 9.55 -4.42 22.01
C SER A 124 10.20 -4.65 23.37
N GLU A 125 9.46 -4.37 24.43
CA GLU A 125 9.90 -4.69 25.79
C GLU A 125 9.66 -6.18 26.12
N GLY A 126 10.72 -6.98 26.02
CA GLY A 126 10.70 -8.39 26.42
C GLY A 126 9.81 -9.27 25.52
N CYS A 127 8.82 -9.96 26.12
CA CYS A 127 7.88 -10.84 25.40
C CYS A 127 6.51 -10.19 25.13
N THR A 128 6.31 -8.94 25.56
CA THR A 128 5.02 -8.24 25.45
C THR A 128 5.08 -7.17 24.37
N VAL A 129 4.18 -7.25 23.40
CA VAL A 129 4.03 -6.24 22.37
C VAL A 129 2.98 -5.23 22.85
N ASN A 130 3.40 -4.00 23.15
CA ASN A 130 2.51 -2.93 23.63
C ASN A 130 2.45 -1.79 22.61
N LEU A 131 1.25 -1.28 22.31
CA LEU A 131 1.08 -0.15 21.41
C LEU A 131 1.58 1.12 22.11
N LYS A 132 2.72 1.64 21.67
CA LYS A 132 3.35 2.83 22.26
C LYS A 132 2.75 4.12 21.71
N LYS A 133 2.59 4.21 20.39
CA LYS A 133 2.09 5.41 19.71
C LYS A 133 1.35 5.05 18.43
N CYS A 134 0.34 5.84 18.10
CA CYS A 134 -0.29 5.83 16.78
C CYS A 134 0.02 7.16 16.09
N ILE A 135 0.55 7.11 14.87
CA ILE A 135 0.75 8.28 14.02
C ILE A 135 -0.40 8.31 13.01
N ALA A 136 -1.05 9.46 12.87
CA ALA A 136 -2.13 9.66 11.93
C ALA A 136 -1.67 10.64 10.84
N GLU A 137 -1.58 10.16 9.61
CA GLU A 137 -1.25 10.95 8.43
C GLU A 137 -2.52 11.25 7.65
N VAL A 138 -2.76 12.55 7.43
CA VAL A 138 -3.87 13.04 6.62
C VAL A 138 -3.36 13.29 5.21
N CYS A 139 -3.77 12.42 4.27
CA CYS A 139 -3.54 12.63 2.85
C CYS A 139 -4.63 13.57 2.33
N ASN A 140 -4.32 14.86 2.19
CA ASN A 140 -5.15 15.72 1.35
C ASN A 140 -4.84 15.35 -0.10
N SER A 141 -5.75 14.65 -0.76
CA SER A 141 -5.67 14.40 -2.21
C SER A 141 -5.44 15.73 -2.94
N ASN A 142 -4.35 15.85 -3.70
CA ASN A 142 -4.15 16.92 -4.68
C ASN A 142 -5.01 16.68 -5.93
#